data_AF-A0A7X8ZAH8-F1
#
_entry.id   AF-A0A7X8ZAH8-F1
#
_cell.length_a   1.000
_cell.length_b   1.000
_cell.length_c   1.000
_cell.angle_alpha   90.00
_cell.angle_beta   90.00
_cell.angle_gamma   90.00
#
_symmetry.space_group_name_H-M   'P 1'
#
loop_
_entity.id
_entity.type
_entity.pdbx_description
1 polymer ?
#
loop_
_entity_poly.entity_id
_entity_poly.type
_entity_poly.pdbx_seq_one_letter_code
_entity_poly.pdbx_strand_id
1 'polypeptide(L)' 'MPIRSSVEVYCPYCGLINTYYYVIESRYIPKQIVTCDIEQGGCDRDFVIEPKVQIDLSADVYKIERI' A
#
# COMPACT_ATOMS: atom_id res chain seq x y z
N MET A 1 9.16 -10.33 -9.44
CA MET A 1 9.38 -8.89 -9.70
C MET A 1 8.79 -8.11 -8.54
N PRO A 2 9.52 -7.17 -7.92
CA PRO A 2 8.96 -6.33 -6.87
C PRO A 2 7.87 -5.42 -7.46
N ILE A 3 6.70 -5.40 -6.82
CA ILE A 3 5.62 -4.49 -7.22
C ILE A 3 5.79 -3.21 -6.41
N ARG A 4 6.01 -2.08 -7.09
CA ARG A 4 5.95 -0.75 -6.46
C ARG A 4 4.50 -0.29 -6.46
N SER A 5 4.00 0.10 -5.30
CA SER A 5 2.64 0.60 -5.14
C SER A 5 2.60 1.74 -4.15
N SER A 6 1.47 2.44 -4.10
CA SER A 6 1.21 3.51 -3.16
C SER A 6 -0.23 3.48 -2.68
N VAL A 7 -0.45 3.93 -1.44
CA VAL A 7 -1.78 4.10 -0.85
C VAL A 7 -1.89 5.48 -0.21
N GLU A 8 -3.07 6.06 -0.31
CA GLU A 8 -3.42 7.26 0.43
C GLU A 8 -3.92 6.86 1.83
N VAL A 9 -3.38 7.52 2.86
CA VAL A 9 -3.73 7.28 4.26
C VAL A 9 -4.06 8.60 4.94
N TYR A 10 -5.12 8.62 5.74
CA TYR A 10 -5.48 9.80 6.52
C TYR A 10 -4.65 9.85 7.82
N CYS A 11 -4.15 11.04 8.16
CA CYS A 11 -3.60 11.28 9.48
C CYS A 11 -4.75 11.31 10.51
N PRO A 12 -4.72 10.45 11.54
CA PRO A 12 -5.81 10.39 12.52
C PRO A 12 -5.89 11.63 13.42
N TYR A 13 -4.88 12.50 13.40
CA TYR A 13 -4.81 13.68 14.27
C TYR A 13 -5.30 14.96 13.60
N CYS A 14 -4.95 15.20 12.35
CA CYS A 14 -5.29 16.45 11.63
C CYS A 14 -6.13 16.22 10.37
N GLY A 15 -6.34 14.97 9.94
CA GLY A 15 -7.12 14.64 8.75
C GLY A 15 -6.40 14.83 7.41
N LEU A 16 -5.13 15.25 7.41
CA LEU A 16 -4.33 15.35 6.18
C LEU A 16 -4.20 13.98 5.50
N ILE A 17 -4.38 13.94 4.18
CA ILE A 17 -4.14 12.75 3.36
C ILE A 17 -2.65 12.70 3.01
N ASN A 18 -2.00 11.60 3.36
CA ASN A 18 -0.59 11.34 3.08
C ASN A 18 -0.49 10.21 2.05
N THR A 19 0.44 10.32 1.10
CA THR A 19 0.71 9.25 0.12
C THR A 19 1.88 8.41 0.59
N TYR A 20 1.63 7.12 0.80
CA TYR A 20 2.63 6.18 1.28
C TYR A 20 3.05 5.19 0.19
N TYR A 21 4.35 5.02 -0.01
CA TYR A 21 4.91 4.14 -1.04
C TYR A 21 5.50 2.87 -0.41
N TYR A 22 5.23 1.71 -1.01
CA TYR A 22 5.79 0.44 -0.56
C TYR A 22 6.19 -0.45 -1.73
N VAL A 23 7.17 -1.32 -1.45
CA VAL A 23 7.65 -2.34 -2.37
C VAL A 23 7.16 -3.69 -1.87
N ILE A 24 6.28 -4.33 -2.63
CA ILE A 24 5.77 -5.67 -2.34
C ILE A 24 6.78 -6.67 -2.90
N GLU A 25 7.70 -7.13 -2.05
CA GLU A 25 8.64 -8.22 -2.38
C GLU A 25 8.14 -9.59 -1.91
N SER A 26 7.15 -9.62 -1.02
CA SER A 26 6.56 -10.82 -0.46
C SER A 26 5.07 -10.66 -0.20
N ARG A 27 4.37 -11.75 0.16
CA ARG A 27 2.95 -11.71 0.57
C ARG A 27 2.71 -11.00 1.91
N TYR A 28 3.77 -10.66 2.63
CA TYR A 28 3.70 -9.97 3.92
C TYR A 28 4.25 -8.56 3.80
N ILE A 29 3.46 -7.58 4.26
CA ILE A 29 3.88 -6.19 4.41
C ILE A 29 3.83 -5.87 5.91
N PRO A 30 4.96 -5.53 6.55
CA PRO A 30 4.98 -5.21 7.97
C PRO A 30 4.24 -3.90 8.26
N LYS A 31 3.77 -3.75 9.51
CA LYS A 31 3.27 -2.48 10.03
C LYS A 31 4.37 -1.43 9.99
N GLN A 32 4.00 -0.19 9.71
CA GLN A 32 4.95 0.91 9.55
C GLN A 32 4.48 2.13 10.32
N ILE A 33 5.45 2.87 10.86
CA ILE A 33 5.25 4.17 11.47
C ILE A 33 5.43 5.21 10.37
N VAL A 34 4.46 6.11 10.23
CA VAL A 34 4.46 7.21 9.27
C VAL A 34 4.35 8.52 10.04
N THR A 35 5.16 9.49 9.65
CA THR A 35 5.12 10.85 10.19
C THR A 35 4.26 11.73 9.29
N CYS A 36 3.30 12.45 9.87
CA CYS A 36 2.47 13.41 9.14
C CYS A 36 3.21 14.73 8.93
N ASP A 37 3.84 14.91 7.77
CA ASP A 37 4.75 16.01 7.44
C ASP A 37 4.10 17.41 7.52
N ILE A 38 4.58 18.26 8.43
CA ILE A 38 4.12 19.64 8.58
C ILE A 38 4.35 20.51 7.34
N GLU A 39 5.38 20.24 6.53
CA GLU A 39 5.66 20.99 5.30
C GLU A 39 4.57 20.76 4.24
N GLN A 40 3.83 19.64 4.35
CA GLN A 40 2.67 19.32 3.52
C GLN A 40 1.34 19.76 4.16
N GLY A 41 1.38 20.55 5.24
CA GLY A 41 0.19 20.97 6.00
C GLY A 41 -0.20 19.98 7.11
N GLY A 42 0.72 19.11 7.53
CA GLY A 42 0.53 18.09 8.55
C GLY A 42 0.67 18.58 9.98
N CYS A 43 0.90 17.64 10.90
CA CYS A 43 0.96 17.93 12.34
C CYS A 43 2.19 17.35 13.05
N ASP A 44 3.16 16.81 12.31
CA ASP A 44 4.40 16.16 12.76
C ASP A 44 4.21 15.00 13.76
N ARG A 45 3.00 14.45 13.84
CA ARG A 45 2.72 13.29 14.67
C ARG A 45 2.94 12.01 13.90
N ASP A 46 3.52 11.05 14.61
CA ASP A 46 3.66 9.68 14.14
C ASP A 46 2.37 8.89 14.35
N PHE A 47 2.01 8.09 13.36
CA PHE A 47 0.90 7.14 13.44
C PHE A 47 1.28 5.82 12.76
N VAL A 48 0.57 4.76 13.12
CA VAL A 48 0.84 3.41 12.59
C VAL A 48 -0.12 3.10 11.45
N ILE A 49 0.43 2.58 10.36
CA ILE A 49 -0.35 1.99 9.27
C ILE A 49 -0.14 0.47 9.23
N GLU A 50 -1.20 -0.25 8.88
CA GLU A 50 -1.20 -1.70 8.65
C GLU A 50 -1.66 -1.97 7.21
N PRO A 51 -0.73 -2.07 6.25
CA PRO A 51 -1.07 -2.32 4.86
C PRO A 51 -1.68 -3.72 4.70
N LYS A 52 -2.78 -3.83 3.97
CA LYS A 52 -3.40 -5.12 3.61
C LYS A 52 -3.32 -5.31 2.10
N VAL A 53 -2.71 -6.39 1.67
CA VAL A 53 -2.70 -6.77 0.25
C VAL A 53 -3.96 -7.56 -0.04
N GLN A 54 -4.85 -6.98 -0.84
CA GLN A 54 -5.97 -7.70 -1.44
C GLN A 54 -5.58 -8.05 -2.88
N ILE A 55 -5.59 -9.35 -3.21
CA ILE A 55 -5.25 -9.85 -4.54
C ILE A 55 -6.53 -10.43 -5.15
N ASP A 56 -7.01 -9.81 -6.22
CA ASP A 56 -8.07 -10.40 -7.05
C ASP A 56 -7.41 -11.35 -8.06
N LEU A 57 -7.64 -12.65 -7.87
CA LEU A 57 -7.09 -13.69 -8.74
C LEU A 57 -8.10 -14.04 -9.84
N SER A 58 -7.67 -13.91 -11.09
CA SER A 58 -8.37 -14.43 -12.26
C SER A 58 -7.47 -15.39 -13.04
N ALA A 59 -8.08 -16.35 -13.74
CA ALA A 59 -7.37 -17.29 -14.59
C ALA A 59 -8.18 -17.56 -15.86
N ASP A 60 -7.50 -17.49 -17.00
CA ASP A 60 -8.07 -17.88 -18.28
C ASP A 60 -7.82 -19.37 -18.53
N VAL A 61 -8.79 -20.04 -19.16
CA VAL A 61 -8.71 -21.47 -19.46
C VAL A 61 -8.66 -21.65 -20.97
N TYR A 62 -7.68 -22.42 -21.44
CA TYR A 62 -7.49 -22.71 -22.86
C TYR A 62 -7.50 -24.23 -23.10
N LYS A 63 -8.10 -24.64 -24.23
CA LYS A 63 -8.06 -26.03 -24.71
C LYS A 63 -6.77 -26.26 -25.49
N ILE A 64 -6.12 -27.39 -25.26
CA ILE A 64 -4.97 -27.84 -26.06
C ILE A 64 -5.50 -28.64 -27.26
N GLU A 65 -5.22 -28.19 -28.49
CA GLU A 65 -5.49 -28.96 -29.72
C GLU A 65 -4.17 -29.56 -30.24
N ARG A 66 -4.19 -30.85 -30.57
CA ARG A 66 -3.06 -31.53 -31.23
C ARG A 66 -3.24 -31.38 -32.75
N ILE A 67 -2.19 -30.91 -33.42
CA ILE A 67 -2.07 -30.84 -34.89
C ILE A 67 -1.96 -32.25 -35.46
#